data_AF-A0AAN8KIC0-F1
#
_entry.id   AF-A0AAN8KIC0-F1
#
_cell.length_a   1.000
_cell.length_b   1.000
_cell.length_c   1.000
_cell.angle_alpha   90.00
_cell.angle_beta   90.00
_cell.angle_gamma   90.00
#
_symmetry.space_group_name_H-M   'P 1'
#
loop_
_entity.id
_entity.type
_entity.pdbx_description
1 polymer ?
#
loop_
_entity_poly.entity_id
_entity_poly.type
_entity_poly.pdbx_seq_one_letter_code
_entity_poly.pdbx_strand_id
1 'polypeptide(L)'
;MIRHDNLDRVAIPEYMWSANCCTDYDENAPYFVRYKFLVFGAYGLNDRVNNHLVEVPVNLEKFLRGRMDVDKIFQIFYNNCAPDS
;
A
#
# COMPACT_ATOMS: atom_id res chain seq x y z
N MET A 1 -2.50 -22.09 -0.22
CA MET A 1 -1.08 -22.49 -0.19
C MET A 1 -0.70 -22.93 -1.59
N ILE A 2 0.31 -22.30 -2.21
CA ILE A 2 0.72 -22.60 -3.60
C ILE A 2 1.64 -23.82 -3.56
N ARG A 3 1.25 -24.90 -4.23
CA ARG A 3 2.00 -26.16 -4.27
C ARG A 3 2.32 -26.53 -5.71
N HIS A 4 3.56 -26.95 -5.95
CA HIS A 4 3.99 -27.52 -7.22
C HIS A 4 4.89 -28.72 -6.92
N ASP A 5 4.56 -29.88 -7.49
CA ASP A 5 5.22 -31.16 -7.22
C ASP A 5 5.32 -31.52 -5.74
N ASN A 6 4.22 -31.35 -5.00
CA ASN A 6 4.13 -31.57 -3.54
C ASN A 6 5.03 -30.69 -2.65
N LEU A 7 5.79 -29.76 -3.24
CA LEU A 7 6.61 -28.80 -2.52
C LEU A 7 5.86 -27.48 -2.34
N ASP A 8 5.96 -26.92 -1.14
CA ASP A 8 5.44 -25.59 -0.86
C ASP A 8 6.29 -24.53 -1.58
N ARG A 9 5.61 -23.65 -2.32
CA ARG A 9 6.25 -22.60 -3.12
C ARG A 9 5.91 -21.24 -2.52
N VAL A 10 6.89 -20.33 -2.57
CA VAL A 10 6.68 -18.92 -2.23
C VAL A 10 6.11 -18.21 -3.45
N ALA A 11 5.02 -17.46 -3.26
CA ALA A 11 4.44 -16.64 -4.32
C ALA A 11 5.35 -15.44 -4.62
N ILE A 12 5.55 -15.14 -5.91
CA ILE A 12 6.15 -13.87 -6.33
C ILE A 12 5.00 -12.90 -6.62
N PRO A 13 4.92 -11.75 -5.93
CA PRO A 13 3.84 -10.80 -6.17
C PRO A 13 4.04 -10.07 -7.49
N GLU A 14 2.94 -9.77 -8.19
CA GLU A 14 2.94 -8.93 -9.39
C GLU A 14 3.24 -7.46 -9.05
N TYR A 15 2.72 -6.99 -7.92
CA TYR A 15 2.91 -5.62 -7.42
C TYR A 15 3.62 -5.64 -6.07
N MET A 16 4.61 -4.76 -5.92
CA MET A 16 5.12 -4.36 -4.61
C MET A 16 4.43 -3.07 -4.19
N TRP A 17 4.16 -2.94 -2.90
CA TRP A 17 3.54 -1.73 -2.36
C TRP A 17 4.09 -1.41 -0.98
N SER A 18 4.01 -0.12 -0.63
CA SER A 18 4.28 0.39 0.70
C SER A 18 3.14 1.32 1.10
N ALA A 19 2.83 1.34 2.39
CA ALA A 19 1.80 2.20 2.94
C ALA A 19 2.34 2.79 4.24
N ASN A 20 2.26 4.11 4.37
CA ASN A 20 2.72 4.81 5.55
C ASN A 20 1.62 5.73 6.09
N CYS A 21 1.34 5.60 7.38
CA CYS A 21 0.50 6.51 8.15
C CYS A 21 1.42 7.43 8.96
N CYS A 22 1.34 8.74 8.73
CA CYS A 22 1.86 9.73 9.65
C CYS A 22 0.67 10.30 10.44
N THR A 23 0.40 9.74 11.63
CA THR A 23 -0.71 10.19 12.50
C THR A 23 -0.42 11.53 13.16
N ASP A 24 0.86 11.84 13.38
CA ASP A 24 1.32 13.00 14.14
C ASP A 24 1.82 14.13 13.22
N TYR A 25 1.25 14.25 12.02
CA TYR A 25 1.69 15.26 11.07
C TYR A 25 1.38 16.67 11.59
N ASP A 26 2.28 17.63 11.33
CA ASP A 26 2.08 19.01 11.74
C ASP A 26 0.95 19.65 10.92
N GLU A 27 -0.22 19.79 11.55
CA GLU A 27 -1.35 20.49 10.94
C GLU A 27 -1.04 21.98 10.67
N ASN A 28 -0.02 22.57 11.28
CA ASN A 28 0.37 23.96 11.03
C ASN A 28 1.22 24.14 9.76
N ALA A 29 1.58 23.05 9.09
CA ALA A 29 2.32 23.11 7.84
C ALA A 29 1.55 23.96 6.79
N PRO A 30 2.23 24.79 5.97
CA PRO A 30 1.58 25.56 4.93
C PRO A 30 0.76 24.68 3.96
N TYR A 31 -0.36 25.20 3.45
CA TYR A 31 -1.29 24.44 2.58
C TYR A 31 -0.61 23.71 1.41
N PHE A 32 0.40 24.33 0.81
CA PHE A 32 1.16 23.78 -0.33
C PHE A 32 2.13 22.65 0.04
N VAL A 33 2.28 22.30 1.32
CA VAL A 33 3.05 21.14 1.79
C VAL A 33 2.25 20.16 2.65
N ARG A 34 1.04 20.52 3.12
CA ARG A 34 0.18 19.61 3.88
C ARG A 34 -0.12 18.31 3.13
N TYR A 35 -0.29 18.39 1.81
CA TYR A 35 -0.51 17.19 1.00
C TYR A 35 0.69 16.26 0.97
N LYS A 36 1.92 16.71 1.28
CA LYS A 36 3.14 15.90 1.19
C LYS A 36 3.35 14.94 2.38
N PHE A 37 2.54 15.06 3.43
CA PHE A 37 2.70 14.29 4.67
C PHE A 37 1.48 13.45 5.08
N LEU A 38 0.38 13.49 4.32
CA LEU A 38 -0.80 12.69 4.63
C LEU A 38 -0.70 11.31 4.00
N VAL A 39 -0.95 10.28 4.80
CA VAL A 39 -1.24 8.88 4.40
C VAL A 39 -0.96 8.56 2.93
N PHE A 40 0.25 8.11 2.65
CA PHE A 40 0.67 7.74 1.31
C PHE A 40 0.79 6.25 1.18
N GLY A 41 0.11 5.73 0.15
CA GLY A 41 0.43 4.46 -0.45
C GLY A 41 1.33 4.67 -1.66
N ALA A 42 2.20 3.72 -1.94
CA ALA A 42 2.88 3.65 -3.22
C ALA A 42 2.84 2.21 -3.70
N TYR A 43 2.70 2.02 -5.00
CA TYR A 43 2.81 0.69 -5.61
C TYR A 43 3.66 0.76 -6.87
N GLY A 44 4.24 -0.38 -7.24
CA GLY A 44 4.97 -0.56 -8.48
C GLY A 44 4.92 -2.02 -8.92
N LEU A 45 5.12 -2.25 -10.21
CA LEU A 45 5.27 -3.61 -10.73
C LEU A 45 6.57 -4.23 -10.22
N ASN A 46 6.49 -5.48 -9.78
CA ASN A 46 7.65 -6.33 -9.51
C ASN A 46 8.19 -6.90 -10.83
N ASP A 47 8.57 -6.01 -11.74
CA ASP A 47 9.08 -6.36 -13.06
C ASP A 47 10.45 -5.70 -13.27
N ARG A 48 11.23 -6.20 -14.24
CA ARG A 48 12.51 -5.59 -14.63
C ARG A 48 12.32 -4.35 -15.51
N VAL A 49 11.18 -4.24 -16.19
CA VAL A 49 10.88 -3.15 -17.13
C VAL A 49 9.54 -2.52 -16.76
N ASN A 50 9.42 -1.19 -16.89
CA ASN A 50 8.21 -0.44 -16.53
C ASN A 50 7.80 -0.54 -15.04
N ASN A 51 8.77 -0.69 -14.14
CA ASN A 51 8.59 -0.80 -12.69
C ASN A 51 8.52 0.55 -11.98
N HIS A 52 7.97 1.56 -12.64
CA HIS A 52 7.84 2.89 -12.07
C HIS A 52 6.93 2.87 -10.83
N LEU A 53 7.34 3.61 -9.81
CA LEU A 53 6.55 3.79 -8.60
C LEU A 53 5.41 4.77 -8.89
N VAL A 54 4.19 4.38 -8.51
CA VAL A 54 3.01 5.23 -8.56
C VAL A 54 2.61 5.56 -7.13
N GLU A 55 2.71 6.84 -6.79
CA GLU A 55 2.22 7.37 -5.52
C GLU A 55 0.70 7.52 -5.58
N VAL A 56 0.03 7.00 -4.56
CA VAL A 56 -1.41 7.10 -4.38
C VAL A 56 -1.70 7.56 -2.95
N PRO A 57 -2.75 8.37 -2.74
CA PRO A 57 -3.24 8.62 -1.38
C PRO A 57 -3.83 7.33 -0.77
N VAL A 58 -4.83 7.47 0.09
CA VAL A 58 -5.57 6.38 0.76
C VAL A 58 -6.22 5.34 -0.19
N ASN A 59 -6.17 5.54 -1.50
CA ASN A 59 -6.78 4.65 -2.50
C ASN A 59 -5.99 3.36 -2.80
N LEU A 60 -4.81 3.17 -2.19
CA LEU A 60 -3.99 1.97 -2.41
C LEU A 60 -4.76 0.67 -2.11
N GLU A 61 -5.52 0.62 -1.02
CA GLU A 61 -6.28 -0.57 -0.64
C GLU A 61 -7.32 -0.94 -1.71
N LYS A 62 -8.05 0.06 -2.23
CA LYS A 62 -9.02 -0.14 -3.32
C LYS A 62 -8.35 -0.66 -4.59
N PHE A 63 -7.17 -0.13 -4.93
CA PHE A 63 -6.41 -0.61 -6.09
C PHE A 63 -6.01 -2.08 -5.94
N LEU A 64 -5.46 -2.44 -4.79
CA LEU A 64 -4.96 -3.78 -4.50
C LEU A 64 -6.08 -4.83 -4.42
N ARG A 65 -7.24 -4.49 -3.84
CA ARG A 65 -8.43 -5.37 -3.84
C ARG A 65 -8.95 -5.71 -5.24
N GLY A 66 -8.73 -4.82 -6.22
CA GLY A 66 -9.14 -5.06 -7.62
C GLY A 66 -8.15 -5.90 -8.43
N ARG A 67 -6.94 -6.14 -7.90
CA ARG A 67 -5.81 -6.75 -8.62
C ARG A 67 -5.30 -8.03 -7.95
N MET A 68 -5.50 -8.19 -6.66
CA MET A 68 -5.03 -9.32 -5.88
C MET A 68 -6.22 -10.05 -5.25
N ASP A 69 -6.11 -11.38 -5.15
CA ASP A 69 -7.06 -12.20 -4.40
C ASP A 69 -6.76 -12.05 -2.91
N VAL A 70 -7.40 -11.07 -2.28
CA VAL A 70 -7.23 -10.73 -0.87
C VAL A 70 -8.50 -11.05 -0.10
N ASP A 71 -8.34 -11.55 1.12
CA ASP A 71 -9.45 -11.87 2.00
C ASP A 71 -10.32 -10.64 2.32
N LYS A 72 -11.54 -10.87 2.81
CA LYS A 72 -12.46 -9.78 3.18
C LYS A 72 -11.85 -8.81 4.21
N ILE A 73 -10.95 -9.30 5.06
CA ILE A 73 -10.25 -8.54 6.11
C ILE A 73 -8.87 -8.07 5.61
N PHE A 74 -8.85 -7.36 4.49
CA PHE A 74 -7.62 -6.80 3.92
C PHE A 74 -7.46 -5.34 4.31
N GLN A 75 -6.73 -5.08 5.40
CA GLN A 75 -6.45 -3.73 5.89
C GLN A 75 -4.97 -3.40 5.68
N ILE A 76 -4.70 -2.34 4.92
CA ILE A 76 -3.32 -1.91 4.62
C ILE A 76 -2.85 -0.82 5.59
N PHE A 77 -3.73 0.11 5.90
CA PHE A 77 -3.44 1.22 6.79
C PHE A 77 -3.85 0.85 8.22
N TYR A 78 -2.89 0.82 9.14
CA TYR A 78 -3.16 0.59 10.56
C TYR A 78 -4.19 1.61 11.06
N ASN A 79 -5.29 1.15 11.66
CA ASN A 79 -6.42 1.97 12.11
C ASN A 79 -6.93 3.01 11.09
N ASN A 80 -6.81 2.76 9.77
CA ASN A 80 -7.10 3.73 8.71
C ASN A 80 -6.35 5.07 8.87
N CYS A 81 -5.17 5.01 9.50
CA CYS A 81 -4.38 6.16 9.90
C CYS A 81 -5.13 7.17 10.79
N ALA A 82 -6.11 6.72 11.56
CA ALA A 82 -6.71 7.52 12.59
C ALA A 82 -5.66 7.86 13.68
N PRO A 83 -5.68 9.08 14.25
CA PRO A 83 -4.84 9.41 15.40
C PRO A 83 -5.16 8.49 16.58
N ASP A 84 -4.15 8.10 17.35
CA ASP A 84 -4.36 7.39 18.61
C ASP A 84 -5.04 8.36 19.60
N SER A 85 -6.16 7.91 20.18
CA SER A 85 -7.01 8.67 21.12
C SER A 85 -6.42 8.76 22.52
#